data_AF-E0RR93-F1
#
_entry.id   AF-E0RR93-F1
#
_cell.length_a   1.000
_cell.length_b   1.000
_cell.length_c   1.000
_cell.angle_alpha   90.00
_cell.angle_beta   90.00
_cell.angle_gamma   90.00
#
_symmetry.space_group_name_H-M   'P 1'
#
loop_
_entity.id
_entity.type
_entity.pdbx_description
1 polymer ?
#
loop_
_entity_poly.entity_id
_entity_poly.type
_entity_poly.pdbx_seq_one_letter_code
_entity_poly.pdbx_strand_id
1 'polypeptide(L)'
;MAADTNVPLPDSQQPPGFDELFGQGGGPAPGKRGFTIPKELVEAPKPFFKDPQYYQKVLSGEGEGAKRLHQSLAAFLNTEDPQERSIYRNRIITASWEVASSIAPKITRRDLPLPKRLFLRFGILLPTLLSEEQREMFSRVILDNTTGEPVHYVDEWLYKIGIGEIAPSAQDETLTAKKRQTERKKNILGELQGKLEAQKMVIMNKSFELEAQEQALQEQLRVMCAHGRDPSNQNALFPFTEAQKGAYTEALNTLRRISQLDKELAREYAELKRITAHMEKARDAGMEEEEVDADVIRQEMSAVRQMAKLCVGRQGNHFPLAMRHYIRPRIEEVGIRERVLQILAEIEYLDPGAFERTYRQQVHRIVPHVILIPSYGERGICWEPFEKYNRGTSRGRIAIPMYPKDLRTAVIAAVGDLRWQVAKEKAQHYWMEEGLTGWYYQYFTDHKMKGDVKEQFIEDYILWITKESEGTQKLAREVRDIFWRYMPFPQEIKDKLKTRGFVYAELYKKDINRSLSDGY
;
A
#
# COMPACT_ATOMS: atom_id res chain seq x y z
N MET A 1 42.96 51.35 -24.05
CA MET A 1 41.76 52.03 -23.50
C MET A 1 40.65 51.79 -24.52
N ALA A 2 39.55 51.09 -24.26
CA ALA A 2 38.87 50.78 -23.02
C ALA A 2 38.43 49.30 -22.99
N ALA A 3 38.28 48.79 -21.76
CA ALA A 3 37.99 47.41 -21.42
C ALA A 3 36.49 47.16 -21.24
N ASP A 4 36.13 45.88 -21.36
CA ASP A 4 34.85 45.25 -21.05
C ASP A 4 34.21 45.70 -19.72
N THR A 5 32.91 45.97 -19.76
CA THR A 5 31.99 45.71 -18.64
C THR A 5 30.64 45.24 -19.18
N ASN A 6 30.48 43.92 -19.23
CA ASN A 6 29.21 43.24 -19.44
C ASN A 6 28.52 43.10 -18.07
N VAL A 7 27.40 43.80 -17.85
CA VAL A 7 26.55 43.65 -16.66
C VAL A 7 25.18 43.15 -17.13
N PRO A 8 24.73 41.96 -16.73
CA PRO A 8 23.36 41.52 -16.99
C PRO A 8 22.40 42.20 -16.01
N LEU A 9 21.25 42.65 -16.54
CA LEU A 9 20.11 43.12 -15.76
C LEU A 9 19.52 41.96 -14.92
N PRO A 10 18.96 42.23 -13.72
CA PRO A 10 18.43 41.19 -12.85
C PRO A 10 17.15 40.57 -13.43
N ASP A 11 17.10 39.23 -13.40
CA ASP A 11 15.95 38.41 -13.78
C ASP A 11 14.66 38.93 -13.15
N SER A 12 13.67 39.17 -14.01
CA SER A 12 12.28 39.32 -13.59
C SER A 12 11.84 38.04 -12.88
N GLN A 13 11.73 38.10 -11.56
CA GLN A 13 11.12 37.06 -10.75
C GLN A 13 9.72 36.78 -11.29
N GLN A 14 9.55 35.64 -11.96
CA GLN A 14 8.23 35.09 -12.21
C GLN A 14 7.58 34.84 -10.84
N PRO A 15 6.32 35.26 -10.63
CA PRO A 15 5.61 34.88 -9.42
C PRO A 15 5.55 33.35 -9.34
N PRO A 16 5.70 32.77 -8.13
CA PRO A 16 5.71 31.32 -7.95
C PRO A 16 4.43 30.70 -8.52
N GLY A 17 4.61 29.59 -9.26
CA GLY A 17 3.51 28.85 -9.85
C GLY A 17 2.57 28.31 -8.77
N PHE A 18 1.31 28.10 -9.14
CA PHE A 18 0.25 27.62 -8.23
C PHE A 18 0.63 26.31 -7.50
N ASP A 19 1.52 25.50 -8.10
CA ASP A 19 2.02 24.25 -7.53
C ASP A 19 3.02 24.43 -6.37
N GLU A 20 3.65 25.60 -6.24
CA GLU A 20 4.61 25.89 -5.16
C GLU A 20 3.92 26.41 -3.88
N LEU A 21 2.66 26.84 -3.98
CA LEU A 21 1.89 27.42 -2.86
C LEU A 21 1.28 26.37 -1.93
N PHE A 22 1.20 25.11 -2.36
CA PHE A 22 0.67 24.01 -1.57
C PHE A 22 1.76 22.95 -1.40
N GLY A 23 2.48 23.04 -0.27
CA GLY A 23 3.47 22.03 0.12
C GLY A 23 2.90 20.62 -0.02
N GLN A 24 3.71 19.74 -0.63
CA GLN A 24 3.39 18.33 -0.89
C GLN A 24 2.82 17.64 0.35
N GLY A 25 1.49 17.63 0.48
CA GLY A 25 0.78 16.58 1.18
C GLY A 25 0.85 15.33 0.31
N GLY A 26 1.28 14.20 0.88
CA GLY A 26 1.42 12.90 0.22
C GLY A 26 0.10 12.27 -0.23
N GLY A 27 -0.68 13.00 -1.03
CA GLY A 27 -1.76 12.43 -1.83
C GLY A 27 -1.19 11.45 -2.88
N PRO A 28 -2.01 10.52 -3.40
CA PRO A 28 -1.55 9.61 -4.43
C PRO A 28 -1.02 10.41 -5.64
N ALA A 29 0.01 9.89 -6.30
CA ALA A 29 0.39 10.39 -7.61
C ALA A 29 -0.76 10.12 -8.59
N PRO A 30 -1.25 11.11 -9.36
CA PRO A 30 -2.34 10.93 -10.31
C PRO A 30 -1.98 9.93 -11.40
N GLY A 31 -2.92 9.04 -11.70
CA GLY A 31 -2.93 8.33 -12.98
C GLY A 31 -2.03 7.13 -13.20
N LYS A 32 -1.44 6.57 -12.14
CA LYS A 32 -0.66 5.34 -12.30
C LYS A 32 -1.58 4.14 -12.56
N ARG A 33 -1.50 3.57 -13.78
CA ARG A 33 -2.15 2.29 -14.17
C ARG A 33 -1.59 1.06 -13.42
N GLY A 34 -0.56 1.24 -12.62
CA GLY A 34 0.07 0.22 -11.78
C GLY A 34 1.16 0.81 -10.91
N PHE A 35 1.82 0.02 -10.07
CA PHE A 35 2.92 0.52 -9.23
C PHE A 35 4.09 1.08 -10.05
N THR A 36 4.73 2.13 -9.53
CA THR A 36 6.05 2.52 -10.01
C THR A 36 7.09 1.52 -9.54
N ILE A 37 7.62 0.74 -10.47
CA ILE A 37 8.61 -0.29 -10.18
C ILE A 37 9.99 0.38 -10.00
N PRO A 38 10.65 0.21 -8.84
CA PRO A 38 12.01 0.69 -8.64
C PRO A 38 12.98 0.05 -9.63
N LYS A 39 13.88 0.85 -10.22
CA LYS A 39 14.93 0.37 -11.12
C LYS A 39 16.01 -0.41 -10.38
N GLU A 40 16.30 -0.01 -9.16
CA GLU A 40 17.33 -0.60 -8.30
C GLU A 40 16.69 -1.09 -7.01
N LEU A 41 17.17 -2.23 -6.50
CA LEU A 41 16.76 -2.76 -5.20
C LEU A 41 17.59 -2.20 -4.03
N VAL A 42 18.76 -1.67 -4.35
CA VAL A 42 19.80 -1.31 -3.39
C VAL A 42 20.61 -0.15 -3.93
N GLU A 43 21.24 0.60 -3.02
CA GLU A 43 22.12 1.72 -3.33
C GLU A 43 23.56 1.45 -2.84
N ALA A 44 24.41 2.48 -2.90
CA ALA A 44 25.76 2.42 -2.36
C ALA A 44 25.75 2.23 -0.82
N PRO A 45 26.68 1.44 -0.26
CA PRO A 45 26.68 1.12 1.17
C PRO A 45 26.90 2.36 2.03
N LYS A 46 26.00 2.57 2.98
CA LYS A 46 26.03 3.67 3.95
C LYS A 46 26.79 3.28 5.22
N PRO A 47 27.50 4.20 5.89
CA PRO A 47 28.34 3.88 7.05
C PRO A 47 27.54 3.68 8.37
N PHE A 48 26.38 3.01 8.32
CA PHE A 48 25.44 2.87 9.46
C PHE A 48 26.06 2.26 10.72
N PHE A 49 26.93 1.27 10.54
CA PHE A 49 27.42 0.42 11.64
C PHE A 49 28.88 0.69 12.04
N LYS A 50 29.44 1.82 11.61
CA LYS A 50 30.83 2.22 11.93
C LYS A 50 30.96 2.89 13.30
N ASP A 51 29.86 3.30 13.90
CA ASP A 51 29.84 4.02 15.17
C ASP A 51 30.04 3.06 16.37
N PRO A 52 31.14 3.18 17.14
CA PRO A 52 31.37 2.34 18.32
C PRO A 52 30.32 2.56 19.43
N GLN A 53 29.63 3.70 19.43
CA GLN A 53 28.57 4.04 20.37
C GLN A 53 27.16 3.68 19.84
N TYR A 54 27.03 2.96 18.72
CA TYR A 54 25.73 2.64 18.11
C TYR A 54 24.72 2.10 19.12
N TYR A 55 25.11 1.03 19.83
CA TYR A 55 24.24 0.37 20.82
C TYR A 55 23.85 1.31 21.97
N GLN A 56 24.81 2.10 22.47
CA GLN A 56 24.56 3.08 23.52
C GLN A 56 23.58 4.16 23.04
N LYS A 57 23.72 4.65 21.79
CA LYS A 57 22.83 5.65 21.21
C LYS A 57 21.40 5.15 21.04
N VAL A 58 21.18 3.86 20.76
CA VAL A 58 19.82 3.29 20.72
C VAL A 58 19.16 3.38 22.10
N LEU A 59 19.88 3.02 23.16
CA LEU A 59 19.33 2.89 24.52
C LEU A 59 19.31 4.20 25.33
N SER A 60 20.14 5.18 24.97
CA SER A 60 20.29 6.42 25.74
C SER A 60 19.00 7.24 25.76
N GLY A 61 18.54 7.62 26.96
CA GLY A 61 17.33 8.43 27.14
C GLY A 61 16.00 7.67 27.03
N GLU A 62 16.03 6.33 27.08
CA GLU A 62 14.84 5.47 26.96
C GLU A 62 14.41 4.80 28.28
N GLY A 63 14.86 5.34 29.42
CA GLY A 63 14.35 5.00 30.75
C GLY A 63 14.64 3.57 31.23
N GLU A 64 13.74 3.02 32.04
CA GLU A 64 13.91 1.69 32.65
C GLU A 64 13.84 0.54 31.64
N GLY A 65 13.03 0.67 30.58
CA GLY A 65 12.92 -0.33 29.51
C GLY A 65 14.28 -0.60 28.86
N ALA A 66 15.07 0.44 28.61
CA ALA A 66 16.42 0.30 28.07
C ALA A 66 17.40 -0.39 29.04
N LYS A 67 17.32 -0.10 30.35
CA LYS A 67 18.12 -0.80 31.37
C LYS A 67 17.78 -2.29 31.41
N ARG A 68 16.49 -2.62 31.40
CA ARG A 68 16.00 -4.02 31.37
C ARG A 68 16.44 -4.74 30.10
N LEU A 69 16.36 -4.06 28.94
CA LEU A 69 16.78 -4.61 27.66
C LEU A 69 18.30 -4.89 27.65
N HIS A 70 19.11 -3.97 28.17
CA HIS A 70 20.55 -4.15 28.29
C HIS A 70 20.90 -5.35 29.18
N GLN A 71 20.36 -5.40 30.39
CA GLN A 71 20.59 -6.48 31.35
C GLN A 71 20.17 -7.85 30.78
N SER A 72 18.97 -7.91 30.17
CA SER A 72 18.45 -9.16 29.61
C SER A 72 19.24 -9.61 28.38
N LEU A 73 19.69 -8.68 27.53
CA LEU A 73 20.52 -9.01 26.38
C LEU A 73 21.91 -9.51 26.80
N ALA A 74 22.55 -8.86 27.77
CA ALA A 74 23.84 -9.31 28.31
C ALA A 74 23.73 -10.72 28.89
N ALA A 75 22.69 -10.99 29.68
CA ALA A 75 22.44 -12.31 30.24
C ALA A 75 22.14 -13.36 29.15
N PHE A 76 21.35 -13.00 28.14
CA PHE A 76 21.04 -13.87 27.00
C PHE A 76 22.27 -14.28 26.19
N LEU A 77 23.23 -13.36 26.00
CA LEU A 77 24.46 -13.62 25.23
C LEU A 77 25.48 -14.46 26.01
N ASN A 78 25.48 -14.38 27.33
CA ASN A 78 26.48 -15.04 28.18
C ASN A 78 25.98 -16.36 28.81
N THR A 79 24.67 -16.61 28.84
CA THR A 79 24.15 -17.87 29.39
C THR A 79 24.38 -19.05 28.46
N GLU A 80 24.77 -20.19 29.03
CA GLU A 80 24.88 -21.48 28.33
C GLU A 80 23.65 -22.37 28.56
N ASP A 81 22.83 -22.07 29.57
CA ASP A 81 21.63 -22.84 29.92
C ASP A 81 20.47 -22.53 28.95
N PRO A 82 19.93 -23.54 28.22
CA PRO A 82 18.78 -23.36 27.34
C PRO A 82 17.52 -22.83 28.02
N GLN A 83 17.25 -23.21 29.27
CA GLN A 83 16.07 -22.78 30.02
C GLN A 83 16.18 -21.29 30.40
N GLU A 84 17.33 -20.89 30.95
CA GLU A 84 17.60 -19.48 31.25
C GLU A 84 17.59 -18.63 29.98
N ARG A 85 18.18 -19.13 28.88
CA ARG A 85 18.18 -18.45 27.59
C ARG A 85 16.76 -18.15 27.11
N SER A 86 15.82 -19.08 27.31
CA SER A 86 14.39 -18.88 26.99
C SER A 86 13.75 -17.79 27.87
N ILE A 87 14.08 -17.76 29.16
CA ILE A 87 13.59 -16.72 30.09
C ILE A 87 14.11 -15.34 29.68
N TYR A 88 15.42 -15.19 29.43
CA TYR A 88 15.99 -13.91 28.99
C TYR A 88 15.44 -13.49 27.63
N ARG A 89 15.22 -14.43 26.72
CA ARG A 89 14.56 -14.18 25.44
C ARG A 89 13.17 -13.54 25.63
N ASN A 90 12.33 -14.09 26.50
CA ASN A 90 11.01 -13.51 26.79
C ASN A 90 11.10 -12.11 27.42
N ARG A 91 12.09 -11.88 28.29
CA ARG A 91 12.36 -10.55 28.86
C ARG A 91 12.79 -9.54 27.79
N ILE A 92 13.65 -9.96 26.85
CA ILE A 92 14.08 -9.13 25.70
C ILE A 92 12.88 -8.76 24.84
N ILE A 93 11.99 -9.72 24.53
CA ILE A 93 10.79 -9.46 23.73
C ILE A 93 9.98 -8.33 24.36
N THR A 94 9.69 -8.40 25.66
CA THR A 94 8.92 -7.34 26.33
C THR A 94 9.68 -6.01 26.36
N ALA A 95 10.94 -6.02 26.80
CA ALA A 95 11.73 -4.79 26.98
C ALA A 95 12.04 -4.08 25.66
N SER A 96 12.21 -4.79 24.56
CA SER A 96 12.43 -4.20 23.23
C SER A 96 11.20 -3.47 22.69
N TRP A 97 9.99 -4.01 22.89
CA TRP A 97 8.76 -3.29 22.55
C TRP A 97 8.53 -2.06 23.45
N GLU A 98 8.94 -2.12 24.72
CA GLU A 98 8.92 -0.94 25.62
C GLU A 98 9.86 0.16 25.13
N VAL A 99 11.10 -0.19 24.75
CA VAL A 99 12.06 0.75 24.17
C VAL A 99 11.56 1.30 22.83
N ALA A 100 10.98 0.47 21.97
CA ALA A 100 10.37 0.95 20.73
C ALA A 100 9.24 1.97 21.01
N SER A 101 8.40 1.70 22.01
CA SER A 101 7.31 2.59 22.44
C SER A 101 7.80 3.89 23.09
N SER A 102 8.98 3.89 23.73
CA SER A 102 9.57 5.12 24.28
C SER A 102 10.26 5.98 23.22
N ILE A 103 10.77 5.36 22.15
CA ILE A 103 11.35 6.04 20.99
C ILE A 103 10.27 6.61 20.09
N ALA A 104 9.16 5.89 19.87
CA ALA A 104 8.14 6.22 18.87
C ALA A 104 7.65 7.69 18.91
N PRO A 105 7.30 8.30 20.07
CA PRO A 105 6.87 9.71 20.11
C PRO A 105 7.96 10.73 19.75
N LYS A 106 9.22 10.31 19.67
CA LYS A 106 10.36 11.16 19.33
C LYS A 106 10.65 11.14 17.82
N ILE A 107 9.87 10.39 17.02
CA ILE A 107 10.16 10.14 15.60
C ILE A 107 10.08 11.39 14.71
N THR A 108 9.24 12.34 15.10
CA THR A 108 9.05 13.63 14.42
C THR A 108 10.20 14.61 14.71
N ARG A 109 11.05 14.33 15.70
CA ARG A 109 12.19 15.17 16.04
C ARG A 109 13.30 15.03 15.00
N ARG A 110 13.80 16.17 14.53
CA ARG A 110 14.87 16.25 13.52
C ARG A 110 16.21 15.70 14.02
N ASP A 111 16.46 15.77 15.33
CA ASP A 111 17.70 15.36 15.98
C ASP A 111 17.71 13.90 16.44
N LEU A 112 16.67 13.11 16.13
CA LEU A 112 16.61 11.71 16.54
C LEU A 112 17.81 10.93 15.93
N PRO A 113 18.67 10.31 16.75
CA PRO A 113 19.84 9.58 16.25
C PRO A 113 19.47 8.47 15.27
N LEU A 114 20.23 8.36 14.17
CA LEU A 114 20.05 7.31 13.17
C LEU A 114 19.96 5.89 13.76
N PRO A 115 20.76 5.48 14.76
CA PRO A 115 20.62 4.15 15.38
C PRO A 115 19.21 3.86 15.92
N LYS A 116 18.49 4.87 16.43
CA LYS A 116 17.11 4.69 16.90
C LYS A 116 16.13 4.47 15.75
N ARG A 117 16.33 5.17 14.63
CA ARG A 117 15.54 4.96 13.40
C ARG A 117 15.78 3.56 12.84
N LEU A 118 17.04 3.13 12.75
CA LEU A 118 17.41 1.78 12.29
C LEU A 118 16.92 0.67 13.22
N PHE A 119 16.83 0.93 14.54
CA PHE A 119 16.20 0.01 15.49
C PHE A 119 14.70 -0.16 15.20
N LEU A 120 13.94 0.93 15.02
CA LEU A 120 12.51 0.84 14.68
C LEU A 120 12.26 0.26 13.28
N ARG A 121 13.13 0.58 12.32
CA ARG A 121 13.01 0.17 10.92
C ARG A 121 13.35 -1.31 10.71
N PHE A 122 14.50 -1.75 11.22
CA PHE A 122 15.07 -3.07 10.92
C PHE A 122 15.15 -4.00 12.14
N GLY A 123 14.87 -3.51 13.35
CA GLY A 123 15.09 -4.28 14.58
C GLY A 123 16.59 -4.38 14.96
N ILE A 124 17.46 -3.54 14.38
CA ILE A 124 18.91 -3.61 14.62
C ILE A 124 19.27 -2.83 15.88
N LEU A 125 19.31 -3.55 17.00
CA LEU A 125 19.73 -3.02 18.31
C LEU A 125 21.25 -3.01 18.46
N LEU A 126 21.90 -4.13 18.14
CA LEU A 126 23.34 -4.36 18.32
C LEU A 126 23.93 -4.93 17.01
N PRO A 127 24.75 -4.18 16.26
CA PRO A 127 25.23 -4.61 14.94
C PRO A 127 26.03 -5.92 14.93
N THR A 128 26.65 -6.29 16.04
CA THR A 128 27.41 -7.55 16.18
C THR A 128 26.53 -8.79 16.31
N LEU A 129 25.20 -8.64 16.49
CA LEU A 129 24.25 -9.75 16.38
C LEU A 129 24.05 -10.22 14.94
N LEU A 130 24.47 -9.40 13.96
CA LEU A 130 24.46 -9.69 12.54
C LEU A 130 25.85 -10.14 12.05
N SER A 131 25.90 -10.88 10.95
CA SER A 131 27.14 -11.13 10.22
C SER A 131 27.62 -9.86 9.50
N GLU A 132 28.86 -9.86 9.03
CA GLU A 132 29.39 -8.76 8.21
C GLU A 132 28.61 -8.60 6.90
N GLU A 133 28.32 -9.72 6.24
CA GLU A 133 27.50 -9.75 5.03
C GLU A 133 26.09 -9.18 5.25
N GLN A 134 25.44 -9.52 6.38
CA GLN A 134 24.14 -8.94 6.73
C GLN A 134 24.22 -7.44 7.00
N ARG A 135 25.26 -6.97 7.70
CA ARG A 135 25.47 -5.53 7.92
C ARG A 135 25.67 -4.81 6.59
N GLU A 136 26.41 -5.39 5.67
CA GLU A 136 26.60 -4.81 4.33
C GLU A 136 25.33 -4.85 3.49
N MET A 137 24.52 -5.90 3.61
CA MET A 137 23.20 -5.94 2.97
C MET A 137 22.30 -4.79 3.47
N PHE A 138 22.20 -4.58 4.79
CA PHE A 138 21.40 -3.50 5.36
C PHE A 138 21.96 -2.10 5.08
N SER A 139 23.28 -1.96 4.90
CA SER A 139 23.92 -0.67 4.58
C SER A 139 23.52 -0.15 3.19
N ARG A 140 23.05 -1.04 2.32
CA ARG A 140 22.67 -0.75 0.93
C ARG A 140 21.17 -0.59 0.73
N VAL A 141 20.35 -0.67 1.78
CA VAL A 141 18.89 -0.50 1.67
C VAL A 141 18.55 0.97 1.43
N ILE A 142 17.74 1.21 0.39
CA ILE A 142 17.22 2.55 0.05
C ILE A 142 16.29 3.02 1.17
N LEU A 143 16.74 4.02 1.91
CA LEU A 143 15.95 4.53 3.05
C LEU A 143 14.76 5.38 2.57
N ASP A 144 15.00 6.28 1.63
CA ASP A 144 14.03 7.27 1.20
C ASP A 144 13.00 6.67 0.23
N ASN A 145 11.72 7.07 0.37
CA ASN A 145 10.68 6.65 -0.55
C ASN A 145 10.74 7.49 -1.84
N THR A 146 11.50 7.02 -2.83
CA THR A 146 11.65 7.68 -4.14
C THR A 146 10.47 7.45 -5.08
N THR A 147 9.60 6.48 -4.78
CA THR A 147 8.51 6.07 -5.67
C THR A 147 7.19 6.80 -5.43
N GLY A 148 7.02 7.36 -4.22
CA GLY A 148 5.76 7.92 -3.73
C GLY A 148 4.66 6.89 -3.45
N GLU A 149 4.96 5.59 -3.59
CA GLU A 149 4.00 4.52 -3.30
C GLU A 149 3.82 4.36 -1.77
N PRO A 150 2.63 3.94 -1.28
CA PRO A 150 2.28 3.94 0.14
C PRO A 150 2.89 2.76 0.93
N VAL A 151 4.18 2.48 0.72
CA VAL A 151 4.92 1.41 1.39
C VAL A 151 5.91 2.03 2.37
N HIS A 152 5.64 1.80 3.66
CA HIS A 152 6.28 2.49 4.77
C HIS A 152 7.04 1.52 5.65
N TYR A 153 8.25 1.90 6.05
CA TYR A 153 8.87 1.30 7.21
C TYR A 153 8.19 1.79 8.50
N VAL A 154 8.30 1.05 9.60
CA VAL A 154 7.64 1.41 10.88
C VAL A 154 7.96 2.85 11.32
N ASP A 155 9.21 3.30 11.17
CA ASP A 155 9.61 4.64 11.56
C ASP A 155 8.97 5.72 10.66
N GLU A 156 8.78 5.46 9.37
CA GLU A 156 8.07 6.34 8.44
C GLU A 156 6.57 6.37 8.71
N TRP A 157 5.99 5.20 8.98
CA TRP A 157 4.59 5.04 9.35
C TRP A 157 4.26 5.88 10.59
N LEU A 158 5.05 5.74 11.65
CA LEU A 158 4.88 6.51 12.88
C LEU A 158 5.14 8.00 12.66
N TYR A 159 6.10 8.36 11.80
CA TYR A 159 6.35 9.76 11.43
C TYR A 159 5.13 10.39 10.76
N LYS A 160 4.56 9.72 9.75
CA LYS A 160 3.39 10.21 9.01
C LYS A 160 2.15 10.36 9.90
N ILE A 161 1.94 9.43 10.83
CA ILE A 161 0.90 9.58 11.85
C ILE A 161 1.23 10.74 12.79
N GLY A 162 2.47 10.86 13.25
CA GLY A 162 2.89 11.91 14.16
C GLY A 162 2.75 13.33 13.60
N ILE A 163 2.88 13.51 12.28
CA ILE A 163 2.63 14.80 11.61
C ILE A 163 1.17 14.97 11.13
N GLY A 164 0.30 13.99 11.39
CA GLY A 164 -1.11 14.01 10.98
C GLY A 164 -1.37 13.77 9.50
N GLU A 165 -0.39 13.29 8.72
CA GLU A 165 -0.58 12.95 7.30
C GLU A 165 -1.44 11.69 7.13
N ILE A 166 -1.37 10.76 8.08
CA ILE A 166 -2.13 9.51 8.08
C ILE A 166 -2.89 9.38 9.40
N ALA A 167 -4.15 8.95 9.33
CA ALA A 167 -4.95 8.67 10.52
C ALA A 167 -4.39 7.47 11.32
N PRO A 168 -4.49 7.45 12.66
CA PRO A 168 -4.10 6.30 13.46
C PRO A 168 -4.88 5.01 13.13
N SER A 169 -4.30 3.86 13.47
CA SER A 169 -4.93 2.54 13.44
C SER A 169 -6.21 2.50 14.26
N ALA A 170 -7.29 1.96 13.69
CA ALA A 170 -8.51 1.73 14.46
C ALA A 170 -8.23 0.71 15.58
N GLN A 171 -8.64 1.02 16.82
CA GLN A 171 -8.55 0.12 17.96
C GLN A 171 -9.94 -0.05 18.59
N ASP A 172 -10.32 -1.30 18.90
CA ASP A 172 -11.53 -1.61 19.65
C ASP A 172 -11.32 -1.29 21.13
N GLU A 173 -11.51 -0.03 21.54
CA GLU A 173 -11.54 0.36 22.94
C GLU A 173 -12.96 0.76 23.39
N THR A 174 -13.36 0.26 24.57
CA THR A 174 -14.59 0.68 25.25
C THR A 174 -14.36 1.99 26.00
N LEU A 175 -15.23 2.96 25.77
CA LEU A 175 -14.98 4.35 26.18
C LEU A 175 -15.69 4.74 27.48
N THR A 176 -14.98 5.50 28.32
CA THR A 176 -15.51 6.15 29.54
C THR A 176 -16.25 7.46 29.22
N ALA A 177 -17.19 7.87 30.07
CA ALA A 177 -18.14 8.95 29.81
C ALA A 177 -17.54 10.35 29.52
N LYS A 178 -16.40 10.72 30.13
CA LYS A 178 -15.69 11.99 29.84
C LYS A 178 -15.02 12.01 28.46
N LYS A 179 -14.59 10.85 27.94
CA LYS A 179 -14.01 10.73 26.59
C LYS A 179 -15.07 10.95 25.50
N ARG A 180 -16.35 10.67 25.77
CA ARG A 180 -17.44 10.75 24.77
C ARG A 180 -17.68 12.12 24.14
N GLN A 181 -17.46 13.24 24.85
CA GLN A 181 -17.77 14.58 24.31
C GLN A 181 -16.65 15.09 23.39
N THR A 182 -15.38 14.91 23.80
CA THR A 182 -14.20 15.15 22.96
C THR A 182 -14.20 14.20 21.76
N GLU A 183 -14.55 12.95 21.97
CA GLU A 183 -14.66 11.95 20.90
C GLU A 183 -15.82 12.25 19.94
N ARG A 184 -16.95 12.80 20.41
CA ARG A 184 -18.03 13.25 19.51
C ARG A 184 -17.57 14.36 18.57
N LYS A 185 -16.77 15.32 19.07
CA LYS A 185 -16.12 16.33 18.22
C LYS A 185 -15.13 15.69 17.24
N LYS A 186 -14.27 14.79 17.72
CA LYS A 186 -13.31 14.04 16.87
C LYS A 186 -13.99 13.16 15.82
N ASN A 187 -15.15 12.58 16.13
CA ASN A 187 -15.93 11.75 15.20
C ASN A 187 -16.59 12.61 14.11
N ILE A 188 -17.14 13.78 14.47
CA ILE A 188 -17.68 14.72 13.47
C ILE A 188 -16.56 15.21 12.56
N LEU A 189 -15.41 15.59 13.13
CA LEU A 189 -14.24 16.01 12.37
C LEU A 189 -13.74 14.90 11.45
N GLY A 190 -13.59 13.67 11.97
CA GLY A 190 -13.17 12.51 11.19
C GLY A 190 -14.15 12.10 10.10
N GLU A 191 -15.46 12.26 10.32
CA GLU A 191 -16.47 12.04 9.29
C GLU A 191 -16.38 13.09 8.17
N LEU A 192 -16.19 14.36 8.51
CA LEU A 192 -16.03 15.43 7.52
C LEU A 192 -14.70 15.33 6.77
N GLN A 193 -13.60 14.99 7.46
CA GLN A 193 -12.31 14.69 6.84
C GLN A 193 -12.42 13.49 5.89
N GLY A 194 -13.04 12.40 6.33
CA GLY A 194 -13.28 11.21 5.50
C GLY A 194 -14.10 11.54 4.24
N LYS A 195 -15.12 12.39 4.36
CA LYS A 195 -15.89 12.90 3.21
C LYS A 195 -15.04 13.78 2.29
N LEU A 196 -14.20 14.64 2.85
CA LEU A 196 -13.32 15.53 2.09
C LEU A 196 -12.31 14.71 1.27
N GLU A 197 -11.65 13.74 1.89
CA GLU A 197 -10.69 12.85 1.23
C GLU A 197 -11.36 11.99 0.16
N ALA A 198 -12.55 11.44 0.47
CA ALA A 198 -13.34 10.70 -0.50
C ALA A 198 -13.62 11.54 -1.75
N GLN A 199 -14.04 12.78 -1.56
CA GLN A 199 -14.36 13.70 -2.63
C GLN A 199 -13.13 14.07 -3.46
N LYS A 200 -11.98 14.33 -2.80
CA LYS A 200 -10.70 14.55 -3.47
C LYS A 200 -10.29 13.35 -4.33
N MET A 201 -10.44 12.13 -3.82
CA MET A 201 -10.12 10.91 -4.57
C MET A 201 -11.02 10.75 -5.81
N VAL A 202 -12.31 11.06 -5.71
CA VAL A 202 -13.22 11.03 -6.87
C VAL A 202 -12.79 12.03 -7.94
N ILE A 203 -12.50 13.28 -7.56
CA ILE A 203 -12.02 14.32 -8.48
C ILE A 203 -10.72 13.90 -9.15
N MET A 204 -9.77 13.40 -8.37
CA MET A 204 -8.47 12.96 -8.86
C MET A 204 -8.60 11.83 -9.90
N ASN A 205 -9.45 10.84 -9.66
CA ASN A 205 -9.68 9.76 -10.62
C ASN A 205 -10.35 10.27 -11.92
N LYS A 206 -11.33 11.17 -11.81
CA LYS A 206 -11.96 11.78 -12.99
C LYS A 206 -10.99 12.63 -13.79
N SER A 207 -10.10 13.36 -13.12
CA SER A 207 -9.06 14.16 -13.76
C SER A 207 -8.11 13.26 -14.55
N PHE A 208 -7.73 12.11 -13.98
CA PHE A 208 -6.93 11.13 -14.70
C PHE A 208 -7.66 10.52 -15.91
N GLU A 209 -8.94 10.18 -15.76
CA GLU A 209 -9.72 9.67 -16.89
C GLU A 209 -9.78 10.72 -18.02
N LEU A 210 -9.95 11.99 -17.66
CA LEU A 210 -9.92 13.11 -18.60
C LEU A 210 -8.58 13.19 -19.33
N GLU A 211 -7.45 13.21 -18.61
CA GLU A 211 -6.10 13.23 -19.19
C GLU A 211 -5.87 12.04 -20.15
N ALA A 212 -6.36 10.84 -19.78
CA ALA A 212 -6.23 9.66 -20.63
C ALA A 212 -7.06 9.79 -21.93
N GLN A 213 -8.26 10.37 -21.86
CA GLN A 213 -9.07 10.66 -23.05
C GLN A 213 -8.43 11.74 -23.92
N GLU A 214 -7.81 12.77 -23.32
CA GLU A 214 -7.08 13.81 -24.04
C GLU A 214 -5.86 13.23 -24.78
N GLN A 215 -5.10 12.33 -24.14
CA GLN A 215 -4.00 11.61 -24.80
C GLN A 215 -4.50 10.72 -25.95
N ALA A 216 -5.61 10.01 -25.75
CA ALA A 216 -6.22 9.20 -26.81
C ALA A 216 -6.65 10.07 -28.01
N LEU A 217 -7.25 11.25 -27.74
CA LEU A 217 -7.64 12.21 -28.76
C LEU A 217 -6.42 12.72 -29.56
N GLN A 218 -5.31 13.00 -28.87
CA GLN A 218 -4.07 13.42 -29.54
C GLN A 218 -3.56 12.36 -30.52
N GLU A 219 -3.57 11.08 -30.12
CA GLU A 219 -3.13 9.99 -31.00
C GLU A 219 -4.08 9.79 -32.18
N GLN A 220 -5.40 9.88 -31.96
CA GLN A 220 -6.39 9.81 -33.03
C GLN A 220 -6.22 10.97 -34.04
N LEU A 221 -6.02 12.19 -33.55
CA LEU A 221 -5.74 13.36 -34.40
C LEU A 221 -4.42 13.19 -35.16
N ARG A 222 -3.39 12.60 -34.53
CA ARG A 222 -2.11 12.29 -35.21
C ARG A 222 -2.33 11.34 -36.38
N VAL A 223 -3.12 10.28 -36.20
CA VAL A 223 -3.47 9.34 -37.28
C VAL A 223 -4.29 10.03 -38.36
N MET A 224 -5.31 10.82 -37.99
CA MET A 224 -6.14 11.56 -38.93
C MET A 224 -5.30 12.49 -39.82
N CYS A 225 -4.35 13.22 -39.24
CA CYS A 225 -3.51 14.19 -39.94
C CYS A 225 -2.36 13.55 -40.77
N ALA A 226 -2.17 12.23 -40.69
CA ALA A 226 -1.12 11.52 -41.44
C ALA A 226 -1.52 11.29 -42.91
N HIS A 227 -1.49 12.36 -43.73
CA HIS A 227 -1.86 12.29 -45.14
C HIS A 227 -0.71 11.85 -46.05
N GLY A 228 -1.01 10.90 -46.95
CA GLY A 228 -0.19 10.66 -48.13
C GLY A 228 -0.39 11.77 -49.18
N ARG A 229 0.64 12.04 -49.97
CA ARG A 229 0.58 12.97 -51.11
C ARG A 229 0.61 12.21 -52.43
N ASP A 230 -0.11 12.73 -53.41
CA ASP A 230 -0.09 12.18 -54.76
C ASP A 230 1.32 12.35 -55.38
N PRO A 231 1.98 11.25 -55.82
CA PRO A 231 3.29 11.33 -56.48
C PRO A 231 3.29 12.18 -57.76
N SER A 232 2.14 12.26 -58.46
CA SER A 232 1.97 13.01 -59.70
C SER A 232 1.61 14.49 -59.48
N ASN A 233 1.07 14.83 -58.31
CA ASN A 233 0.75 16.20 -57.91
C ASN A 233 1.07 16.38 -56.41
N GLN A 234 2.29 16.84 -56.12
CA GLN A 234 2.79 16.98 -54.75
C GLN A 234 2.01 17.99 -53.87
N ASN A 235 1.10 18.76 -54.48
CA ASN A 235 0.20 19.69 -53.78
C ASN A 235 -1.18 19.08 -53.47
N ALA A 236 -1.48 17.87 -53.96
CA ALA A 236 -2.74 17.17 -53.69
C ALA A 236 -2.57 16.10 -52.60
N LEU A 237 -3.45 16.12 -51.61
CA LEU A 237 -3.56 15.07 -50.60
C LEU A 237 -4.37 13.90 -51.15
N PHE A 238 -4.01 12.67 -50.77
CA PHE A 238 -4.90 11.54 -50.97
C PHE A 238 -6.14 11.65 -50.06
N PRO A 239 -7.30 11.11 -50.50
CA PRO A 239 -8.47 10.93 -49.64
C PRO A 239 -8.14 10.14 -48.37
N PHE A 240 -8.96 10.30 -47.33
CA PHE A 240 -8.77 9.56 -46.09
C PHE A 240 -8.78 8.04 -46.31
N THR A 241 -7.79 7.39 -45.74
CA THR A 241 -7.72 5.93 -45.62
C THR A 241 -8.79 5.41 -44.64
N GLU A 242 -9.09 4.11 -44.68
CA GLU A 242 -10.01 3.49 -43.72
C GLU A 242 -9.53 3.66 -42.27
N ALA A 243 -8.22 3.63 -42.03
CA ALA A 243 -7.65 3.91 -40.71
C ALA A 243 -7.93 5.35 -40.24
N GLN A 244 -7.82 6.34 -41.13
CA GLN A 244 -8.13 7.74 -40.83
C GLN A 244 -9.64 7.97 -40.61
N LYS A 245 -10.51 7.30 -41.38
CA LYS A 245 -11.97 7.34 -41.17
C LYS A 245 -12.38 6.69 -39.84
N GLY A 246 -11.72 5.60 -39.47
CA GLY A 246 -11.85 4.98 -38.15
C GLY A 246 -11.47 5.97 -37.04
N ALA A 247 -10.27 6.55 -37.12
CA ALA A 247 -9.78 7.54 -36.17
C ALA A 247 -10.70 8.77 -36.05
N TYR A 248 -11.31 9.25 -37.15
CA TYR A 248 -12.31 10.32 -37.13
C TYR A 248 -13.52 9.98 -36.26
N THR A 249 -14.06 8.76 -36.42
CA THR A 249 -15.25 8.32 -35.68
C THR A 249 -14.93 8.15 -34.20
N GLU A 250 -13.75 7.59 -33.89
CA GLU A 250 -13.28 7.45 -32.52
C GLU A 250 -13.04 8.81 -31.85
N ALA A 251 -12.43 9.77 -32.55
CA ALA A 251 -12.20 11.12 -32.04
C ALA A 251 -13.50 11.83 -31.64
N LEU A 252 -14.58 11.67 -32.43
CA LEU A 252 -15.90 12.21 -32.08
C LEU A 252 -16.46 11.60 -30.78
N ASN A 253 -16.26 10.30 -30.57
CA ASN A 253 -16.69 9.63 -29.35
C ASN A 253 -15.86 10.09 -28.14
N THR A 254 -14.54 10.21 -28.32
CA THR A 254 -13.62 10.72 -27.29
C THR A 254 -13.99 12.15 -26.88
N LEU A 255 -14.27 13.04 -27.84
CA LEU A 255 -14.73 14.41 -27.55
C LEU A 255 -16.03 14.45 -26.74
N ARG A 256 -17.00 13.56 -27.04
CA ARG A 256 -18.23 13.46 -26.24
C ARG A 256 -17.92 13.00 -24.81
N ARG A 257 -17.03 12.02 -24.63
CA ARG A 257 -16.62 11.55 -23.30
C ARG A 257 -15.93 12.65 -22.50
N ILE A 258 -15.01 13.40 -23.12
CA ILE A 258 -14.35 14.57 -22.52
C ILE A 258 -15.39 15.59 -22.03
N SER A 259 -16.37 15.95 -22.88
CA SER A 259 -17.43 16.89 -22.49
C SER A 259 -18.30 16.37 -21.33
N GLN A 260 -18.54 15.07 -21.26
CA GLN A 260 -19.23 14.46 -20.13
C GLN A 260 -18.39 14.51 -18.84
N LEU A 261 -17.10 14.16 -18.93
CA LEU A 261 -16.17 14.18 -17.81
C LEU A 261 -16.00 15.59 -17.22
N ASP A 262 -15.96 16.63 -18.06
CA ASP A 262 -15.91 18.03 -17.64
C ASP A 262 -17.13 18.41 -16.77
N LYS A 263 -18.35 18.06 -17.22
CA LYS A 263 -19.58 18.30 -16.45
C LYS A 263 -19.60 17.53 -15.13
N GLU A 264 -19.13 16.29 -15.14
CA GLU A 264 -19.01 15.47 -13.94
C GLU A 264 -17.99 16.09 -12.96
N LEU A 265 -16.80 16.48 -13.43
CA LEU A 265 -15.78 17.17 -12.63
C LEU A 265 -16.31 18.45 -12.01
N ALA A 266 -16.99 19.30 -12.78
CA ALA A 266 -17.60 20.53 -12.27
C ALA A 266 -18.57 20.26 -11.11
N ARG A 267 -19.37 19.19 -11.20
CA ARG A 267 -20.27 18.75 -10.13
C ARG A 267 -19.49 18.29 -8.89
N GLU A 268 -18.43 17.50 -9.07
CA GLU A 268 -17.62 17.01 -7.96
C GLU A 268 -16.85 18.14 -7.25
N TYR A 269 -16.35 19.15 -7.98
CA TYR A 269 -15.74 20.35 -7.38
C TYR A 269 -16.76 21.19 -6.60
N ALA A 270 -18.01 21.30 -7.08
CA ALA A 270 -19.07 21.99 -6.35
C ALA A 270 -19.39 21.29 -5.02
N GLU A 271 -19.37 19.96 -4.99
CA GLU A 271 -19.55 19.18 -3.76
C GLU A 271 -18.33 19.31 -2.82
N LEU A 272 -17.11 19.30 -3.36
CA LEU A 272 -15.89 19.56 -2.57
C LEU A 272 -15.96 20.92 -1.85
N LYS A 273 -16.44 21.97 -2.55
CA LYS A 273 -16.62 23.30 -1.97
C LYS A 273 -17.62 23.30 -0.82
N ARG A 274 -18.71 22.53 -0.93
CA ARG A 274 -19.71 22.38 0.15
C ARG A 274 -19.13 21.68 1.38
N ILE A 275 -18.39 20.58 1.17
CA ILE A 275 -17.73 19.84 2.25
C ILE A 275 -16.68 20.71 2.94
N THR A 276 -15.90 21.47 2.16
CA THR A 276 -14.88 22.39 2.69
C THR A 276 -15.53 23.50 3.54
N ALA A 277 -16.63 24.08 3.09
CA ALA A 277 -17.37 25.05 3.89
C ALA A 277 -17.96 24.46 5.18
N HIS A 278 -18.33 23.17 5.19
CA HIS A 278 -18.73 22.48 6.43
C HIS A 278 -17.55 22.23 7.37
N MET A 279 -16.38 21.91 6.83
CA MET A 279 -15.13 21.79 7.60
C MET A 279 -14.73 23.12 8.25
N GLU A 280 -14.80 24.22 7.51
CA GLU A 280 -14.52 25.57 8.04
C GLU A 280 -15.48 25.92 9.18
N LYS A 281 -16.79 25.69 9.00
CA LYS A 281 -17.77 25.89 10.08
C LYS A 281 -17.49 25.03 11.32
N ALA A 282 -17.00 23.80 11.13
CA ALA A 282 -16.62 22.94 12.25
C ALA A 282 -15.39 23.50 12.98
N ARG A 283 -14.40 24.01 12.24
CA ARG A 283 -13.23 24.70 12.80
C ARG A 283 -13.62 25.96 13.56
N ASP A 284 -14.48 26.80 12.99
CA ASP A 284 -15.02 28.02 13.65
C ASP A 284 -15.81 27.69 14.93
N ALA A 285 -16.41 26.49 15.00
CA ALA A 285 -17.08 25.99 16.21
C ALA A 285 -16.11 25.44 17.27
N GLY A 286 -14.80 25.68 17.13
CA GLY A 286 -13.76 25.20 18.05
C GLY A 286 -13.56 23.69 17.98
N MET A 287 -13.64 23.11 16.77
CA MET A 287 -13.19 21.75 16.46
C MET A 287 -11.88 21.84 15.66
N GLU A 288 -10.74 21.80 16.33
CA GLU A 288 -9.42 21.91 15.69
C GLU A 288 -8.71 20.54 15.57
N GLU A 289 -7.85 20.42 14.56
CA GLU A 289 -6.88 19.33 14.43
C GLU A 289 -5.75 19.60 15.44
N GLU A 290 -5.80 18.92 16.59
CA GLU A 290 -4.72 18.97 17.58
C GLU A 290 -3.48 18.23 17.03
N GLU A 291 -2.28 18.73 17.38
CA GLU A 291 -1.03 17.98 17.16
C GLU A 291 -1.19 16.58 17.75
N VAL A 292 -0.79 15.56 16.98
CA VAL A 292 -1.04 14.17 17.38
C VAL A 292 -0.28 13.88 18.66
N ASP A 293 -1.05 13.67 19.74
CA ASP A 293 -0.50 13.42 21.08
C ASP A 293 0.50 12.25 21.04
N ALA A 294 1.59 12.39 21.80
CA ALA A 294 2.57 11.33 22.03
C ALA A 294 1.91 10.01 22.43
N ASP A 295 0.78 10.05 23.14
CA ASP A 295 0.00 8.86 23.49
C ASP A 295 -0.62 8.15 22.29
N VAL A 296 -1.05 8.87 21.25
CA VAL A 296 -1.56 8.28 20.00
C VAL A 296 -0.43 7.54 19.28
N ILE A 297 0.77 8.13 19.21
CA ILE A 297 1.92 7.47 18.59
C ILE A 297 2.34 6.21 19.36
N ARG A 298 2.21 6.22 20.71
CA ARG A 298 2.44 5.01 21.52
C ARG A 298 1.38 3.94 21.27
N GLN A 299 0.12 4.33 21.15
CA GLN A 299 -0.97 3.40 20.79
C GLN A 299 -0.72 2.79 19.41
N GLU A 300 -0.25 3.57 18.45
CA GLU A 300 0.12 3.08 17.13
C GLU A 300 1.29 2.08 17.19
N MET A 301 2.32 2.37 17.98
CA MET A 301 3.41 1.41 18.21
C MET A 301 2.90 0.10 18.82
N SER A 302 1.89 0.17 19.68
CA SER A 302 1.19 -1.02 20.20
C SER A 302 0.42 -1.78 19.11
N ALA A 303 -0.22 -1.07 18.18
CA ALA A 303 -0.86 -1.68 17.00
C ALA A 303 0.19 -2.40 16.13
N VAL A 304 1.33 -1.77 15.83
CA VAL A 304 2.45 -2.40 15.11
C VAL A 304 2.93 -3.67 15.81
N ARG A 305 3.00 -3.67 17.15
CA ARG A 305 3.32 -4.88 17.92
C ARG A 305 2.27 -5.99 17.74
N GLN A 306 0.99 -5.64 17.69
CA GLN A 306 -0.08 -6.61 17.45
C GLN A 306 -0.04 -7.15 16.03
N MET A 307 0.16 -6.29 15.03
CA MET A 307 0.39 -6.70 13.64
C MET A 307 1.57 -7.68 13.54
N ALA A 308 2.70 -7.38 14.20
CA ALA A 308 3.86 -8.26 14.26
C ALA A 308 3.51 -9.65 14.81
N LYS A 309 2.70 -9.72 15.88
CA LYS A 309 2.24 -11.00 16.45
C LYS A 309 1.37 -11.78 15.47
N LEU A 310 0.48 -11.10 14.76
CA LEU A 310 -0.39 -11.74 13.76
C LEU A 310 0.40 -12.26 12.56
N CYS A 311 1.38 -11.50 12.06
CA CYS A 311 2.27 -11.97 11.00
C CYS A 311 3.09 -13.20 11.41
N VAL A 312 3.50 -13.27 12.68
CA VAL A 312 4.28 -14.39 13.23
C VAL A 312 3.42 -15.63 13.52
N GLY A 313 2.16 -15.45 13.89
CA GLY A 313 1.30 -16.55 14.30
C GLY A 313 1.66 -17.13 15.68
N ARG A 314 0.88 -18.09 16.16
CA ARG A 314 0.95 -18.57 17.56
C ARG A 314 2.24 -19.30 17.94
N GLN A 315 2.86 -19.99 16.97
CA GLN A 315 4.05 -20.84 17.20
C GLN A 315 5.31 -20.26 16.55
N GLY A 316 5.24 -19.03 16.05
CA GLY A 316 6.33 -18.41 15.31
C GLY A 316 7.37 -17.71 16.20
N ASN A 317 8.42 -17.20 15.54
CA ASN A 317 9.49 -16.48 16.20
C ASN A 317 9.09 -15.01 16.49
N HIS A 318 8.63 -14.74 17.71
CA HIS A 318 8.26 -13.40 18.17
C HIS A 318 9.43 -12.50 18.60
N PHE A 319 10.68 -12.90 18.35
CA PHE A 319 11.83 -12.08 18.72
C PHE A 319 11.91 -10.83 17.84
N PRO A 320 11.90 -9.62 18.39
CA PRO A 320 11.78 -8.40 17.61
C PRO A 320 13.14 -7.79 17.21
N LEU A 321 14.25 -8.47 17.52
CA LEU A 321 15.59 -8.00 17.17
C LEU A 321 16.13 -8.78 15.97
N ALA A 322 16.82 -8.06 15.08
CA ALA A 322 17.55 -8.61 13.96
C ALA A 322 18.74 -9.46 14.48
N MET A 323 18.79 -10.73 14.09
CA MET A 323 19.81 -11.68 14.51
C MET A 323 20.27 -12.55 13.34
N ARG A 324 21.56 -12.86 13.32
CA ARG A 324 22.21 -13.59 12.22
C ARG A 324 21.58 -14.94 11.88
N HIS A 325 21.01 -15.64 12.87
CA HIS A 325 20.46 -16.99 12.70
C HIS A 325 19.10 -17.00 12.01
N TYR A 326 18.43 -15.85 11.90
CA TYR A 326 17.06 -15.76 11.40
C TYR A 326 16.93 -14.94 10.11
N ILE A 327 18.00 -14.29 9.66
CA ILE A 327 18.01 -13.44 8.46
C ILE A 327 18.97 -14.07 7.46
N ARG A 328 18.50 -14.32 6.23
CA ARG A 328 19.42 -14.74 5.15
C ARG A 328 20.04 -13.49 4.53
N PRO A 329 21.35 -13.51 4.18
CA PRO A 329 22.02 -12.37 3.56
C PRO A 329 21.67 -12.26 2.06
N ARG A 330 20.37 -12.21 1.75
CA ARG A 330 19.85 -12.08 0.38
C ARG A 330 18.78 -11.01 0.36
N ILE A 331 19.08 -9.89 -0.28
CA ILE A 331 18.20 -8.71 -0.21
C ILE A 331 16.84 -8.96 -0.86
N GLU A 332 16.78 -9.84 -1.86
CA GLU A 332 15.58 -10.23 -2.59
C GLU A 332 14.59 -11.04 -1.73
N GLU A 333 15.06 -11.63 -0.64
CA GLU A 333 14.28 -12.40 0.33
C GLU A 333 13.86 -11.55 1.54
N VAL A 334 14.39 -10.32 1.67
CA VAL A 334 14.04 -9.37 2.75
C VAL A 334 12.92 -8.45 2.28
N GLY A 335 11.92 -8.23 3.14
CA GLY A 335 10.81 -7.30 2.90
C GLY A 335 11.23 -5.84 2.96
N ILE A 336 12.09 -5.41 2.05
CA ILE A 336 12.39 -4.00 1.78
C ILE A 336 11.33 -3.40 0.85
N ARG A 337 11.16 -2.08 0.90
CA ARG A 337 10.14 -1.35 0.12
C ARG A 337 10.17 -1.73 -1.35
N GLU A 338 11.35 -1.71 -1.94
CA GLU A 338 11.53 -1.85 -3.38
C GLU A 338 11.15 -3.26 -3.85
N ARG A 339 11.51 -4.28 -3.06
CA ARG A 339 11.16 -5.66 -3.34
C ARG A 339 9.68 -5.94 -3.15
N VAL A 340 9.08 -5.38 -2.09
CA VAL A 340 7.64 -5.50 -1.85
C VAL A 340 6.84 -4.83 -2.96
N LEU A 341 7.27 -3.67 -3.47
CA LEU A 341 6.65 -3.00 -4.61
C LEU A 341 6.67 -3.84 -5.89
N GLN A 342 7.79 -4.50 -6.19
CA GLN A 342 7.86 -5.43 -7.34
C GLN A 342 6.83 -6.56 -7.21
N ILE A 343 6.72 -7.17 -6.03
CA ILE A 343 5.78 -8.25 -5.79
C ILE A 343 4.33 -7.76 -5.85
N LEU A 344 4.03 -6.57 -5.31
CA LEU A 344 2.70 -5.97 -5.41
C LEU A 344 2.30 -5.67 -6.86
N ALA A 345 3.26 -5.23 -7.69
CA ALA A 345 3.05 -5.04 -9.13
C ALA A 345 2.77 -6.37 -9.86
N GLU A 346 3.48 -7.44 -9.51
CA GLU A 346 3.21 -8.79 -10.03
C GLU A 346 1.81 -9.27 -9.65
N ILE A 347 1.40 -9.05 -8.39
CA ILE A 347 0.07 -9.43 -7.91
C ILE A 347 -1.01 -8.62 -8.62
N GLU A 348 -0.84 -7.31 -8.76
CA GLU A 348 -1.79 -6.45 -9.48
C GLU A 348 -1.93 -6.84 -10.95
N TYR A 349 -0.83 -7.24 -11.60
CA TYR A 349 -0.91 -7.77 -12.96
C TYR A 349 -1.75 -9.05 -13.02
N LEU A 350 -1.53 -10.00 -12.11
CA LEU A 350 -2.27 -11.27 -12.10
C LEU A 350 -3.72 -11.13 -11.61
N ASP A 351 -3.97 -10.20 -10.70
CA ASP A 351 -5.27 -9.89 -10.14
C ASP A 351 -5.57 -8.39 -10.32
N PRO A 352 -6.02 -7.95 -11.52
CA PRO A 352 -6.26 -6.54 -11.82
C PRO A 352 -7.22 -5.85 -10.85
N GLY A 353 -8.16 -6.61 -10.27
CA GLY A 353 -9.11 -6.10 -9.30
C GLY A 353 -8.56 -5.99 -7.88
N ALA A 354 -7.31 -6.39 -7.59
CA ALA A 354 -6.74 -6.49 -6.25
C ALA A 354 -6.86 -5.18 -5.45
N PHE A 355 -6.66 -4.06 -6.14
CA PHE A 355 -6.72 -2.72 -5.56
C PHE A 355 -7.88 -1.90 -6.11
N GLU A 356 -8.83 -2.52 -6.80
CA GLU A 356 -10.00 -1.83 -7.32
C GLU A 356 -11.17 -1.88 -6.34
N ARG A 357 -11.85 -0.75 -6.18
CA ARG A 357 -13.08 -0.66 -5.39
C ARG A 357 -14.09 0.21 -6.10
N THR A 358 -15.28 -0.34 -6.28
CA THR A 358 -16.41 0.38 -6.85
C THR A 358 -17.12 1.23 -5.78
N TYR A 359 -17.22 2.53 -6.00
CA TYR A 359 -18.00 3.46 -5.19
C TYR A 359 -18.79 4.40 -6.12
N ARG A 360 -20.09 4.60 -5.85
CA ARG A 360 -20.99 5.43 -6.70
C ARG A 360 -20.89 5.11 -8.21
N GLN A 361 -20.91 3.80 -8.54
CA GLN A 361 -20.79 3.27 -9.91
C GLN A 361 -19.46 3.58 -10.63
N GLN A 362 -18.46 4.13 -9.92
CA GLN A 362 -17.11 4.35 -10.44
C GLN A 362 -16.15 3.39 -9.78
N VAL A 363 -15.23 2.83 -10.57
CA VAL A 363 -14.17 1.95 -10.06
C VAL A 363 -12.94 2.80 -9.79
N HIS A 364 -12.45 2.73 -8.55
CA HIS A 364 -11.28 3.48 -8.10
C HIS A 364 -10.15 2.51 -7.76
N ARG A 365 -8.94 2.78 -8.27
CA ARG A 365 -7.72 2.09 -7.86
C ARG A 365 -7.21 2.70 -6.54
N ILE A 366 -7.22 1.92 -5.47
CA ILE A 366 -6.87 2.35 -4.12
C ILE A 366 -5.93 1.34 -3.49
N VAL A 367 -4.63 1.64 -3.59
CA VAL A 367 -3.56 0.84 -2.98
C VAL A 367 -3.57 1.04 -1.46
N PRO A 368 -3.51 -0.04 -0.64
CA PRO A 368 -3.45 0.08 0.82
C PRO A 368 -2.13 0.71 1.29
N HIS A 369 -2.11 1.24 2.51
CA HIS A 369 -0.85 1.45 3.20
C HIS A 369 -0.21 0.11 3.53
N VAL A 370 1.05 -0.07 3.15
CA VAL A 370 1.83 -1.27 3.43
C VAL A 370 2.83 -0.95 4.52
N ILE A 371 2.73 -1.66 5.64
CA ILE A 371 3.58 -1.44 6.82
C ILE A 371 4.59 -2.59 6.89
N LEU A 372 5.87 -2.28 6.69
CA LEU A 372 6.97 -3.24 6.77
C LEU A 372 7.43 -3.38 8.21
N ILE A 373 7.17 -4.54 8.81
CA ILE A 373 7.41 -4.78 10.24
C ILE A 373 8.68 -5.62 10.43
N PRO A 374 9.68 -5.17 11.21
CA PRO A 374 10.91 -5.92 11.46
C PRO A 374 10.64 -7.15 12.34
N SER A 375 10.11 -8.21 11.73
CA SER A 375 9.64 -9.43 12.36
C SER A 375 9.83 -10.64 11.45
N TYR A 376 9.91 -11.83 12.06
CA TYR A 376 10.18 -13.11 11.40
C TYR A 376 8.91 -13.86 10.95
N GLY A 377 7.84 -13.12 10.62
CA GLY A 377 6.52 -13.70 10.41
C GLY A 377 6.38 -14.52 9.13
N GLU A 378 5.46 -15.48 9.10
CA GLU A 378 5.27 -16.35 7.93
C GLU A 378 4.37 -15.72 6.86
N ARG A 379 3.39 -14.89 7.28
CA ARG A 379 2.38 -14.31 6.40
C ARG A 379 2.21 -12.82 6.66
N GLY A 380 1.97 -12.05 5.62
CA GLY A 380 1.41 -10.73 5.77
C GLY A 380 -0.10 -10.80 6.03
N ILE A 381 -0.66 -9.73 6.58
CA ILE A 381 -2.07 -9.65 6.99
C ILE A 381 -2.71 -8.36 6.49
N CYS A 382 -4.03 -8.35 6.40
CA CYS A 382 -4.81 -7.14 6.33
C CYS A 382 -5.21 -6.73 7.75
N TRP A 383 -4.71 -5.58 8.20
CA TRP A 383 -5.04 -5.00 9.50
C TRP A 383 -6.42 -4.34 9.45
N GLU A 384 -6.69 -3.58 8.39
CA GLU A 384 -7.99 -2.97 8.14
C GLU A 384 -8.21 -2.82 6.62
N PRO A 385 -9.43 -3.11 6.11
CA PRO A 385 -9.71 -3.02 4.68
C PRO A 385 -9.88 -1.59 4.19
N PHE A 386 -10.24 -0.66 5.08
CA PHE A 386 -10.42 0.77 4.83
C PHE A 386 -10.58 1.51 6.17
N GLU A 387 -10.50 2.84 6.14
CA GLU A 387 -10.77 3.68 7.29
C GLU A 387 -12.25 3.73 7.65
N LYS A 388 -12.53 3.76 8.95
CA LYS A 388 -13.88 3.71 9.55
C LYS A 388 -14.86 4.71 8.91
N TYR A 389 -14.41 5.95 8.69
CA TYR A 389 -15.25 7.05 8.21
C TYR A 389 -15.25 7.24 6.69
N ASN A 390 -14.42 6.50 5.96
CA ASN A 390 -14.27 6.62 4.51
C ASN A 390 -14.17 5.24 3.83
N ARG A 391 -15.22 4.42 3.96
CA ARG A 391 -15.19 3.02 3.48
C ARG A 391 -15.07 2.86 1.96
N GLY A 392 -15.54 3.84 1.19
CA GLY A 392 -15.58 3.77 -0.26
C GLY A 392 -14.25 4.08 -0.95
N THR A 393 -13.47 4.98 -0.35
CA THR A 393 -12.37 5.65 -1.06
C THR A 393 -11.07 5.77 -0.24
N SER A 394 -11.07 5.51 1.06
CA SER A 394 -9.83 5.51 1.87
C SER A 394 -8.99 4.27 1.65
N ARG A 395 -7.69 4.35 1.96
CA ARG A 395 -6.77 3.21 1.89
C ARG A 395 -7.04 2.23 3.03
N GLY A 396 -6.95 0.94 2.75
CA GLY A 396 -6.76 -0.07 3.81
C GLY A 396 -5.33 -0.08 4.33
N ARG A 397 -5.04 -0.93 5.30
CA ARG A 397 -3.70 -1.14 5.86
C ARG A 397 -3.36 -2.62 5.85
N ILE A 398 -2.25 -2.97 5.23
CA ILE A 398 -1.69 -4.32 5.26
C ILE A 398 -0.33 -4.29 5.97
N ALA A 399 -0.04 -5.33 6.73
CA ALA A 399 1.22 -5.49 7.43
C ALA A 399 2.00 -6.67 6.83
N ILE A 400 3.29 -6.44 6.54
CA ILE A 400 4.17 -7.45 5.94
C ILE A 400 5.39 -7.62 6.86
N PRO A 401 5.69 -8.85 7.32
CA PRO A 401 6.93 -9.11 8.04
C PRO A 401 8.13 -8.93 7.11
N MET A 402 9.19 -8.29 7.59
CA MET A 402 10.42 -8.06 6.80
C MET A 402 11.27 -9.32 6.64
N TYR A 403 11.18 -10.28 7.57
CA TYR A 403 12.02 -11.48 7.56
C TYR A 403 11.20 -12.77 7.46
N PRO A 404 10.32 -12.90 6.45
CA PRO A 404 9.54 -14.11 6.28
C PRO A 404 10.36 -15.27 5.75
N LYS A 405 9.80 -16.47 5.86
CA LYS A 405 10.37 -17.66 5.22
C LYS A 405 10.40 -17.54 3.69
N ASP A 406 9.32 -16.98 3.12
CA ASP A 406 9.18 -16.65 1.71
C ASP A 406 8.44 -15.31 1.58
N LEU A 407 9.14 -14.29 1.08
CA LEU A 407 8.59 -12.93 1.00
C LEU A 407 7.41 -12.85 0.04
N ARG A 408 7.51 -13.51 -1.12
CA ARG A 408 6.48 -13.47 -2.15
C ARG A 408 5.15 -14.01 -1.62
N THR A 409 5.18 -15.15 -0.95
CA THR A 409 4.02 -15.75 -0.30
C THR A 409 3.46 -14.84 0.80
N ALA A 410 4.31 -14.21 1.61
CA ALA A 410 3.86 -13.29 2.65
C ALA A 410 3.12 -12.06 2.08
N VAL A 411 3.58 -11.49 0.97
CA VAL A 411 2.89 -10.37 0.29
C VAL A 411 1.58 -10.84 -0.34
N ILE A 412 1.57 -11.98 -1.02
CA ILE A 412 0.34 -12.56 -1.62
C ILE A 412 -0.70 -12.84 -0.52
N ALA A 413 -0.28 -13.36 0.62
CA ALA A 413 -1.16 -13.60 1.77
C ALA A 413 -1.80 -12.30 2.27
N ALA A 414 -1.02 -11.22 2.37
CA ALA A 414 -1.52 -9.91 2.79
C ALA A 414 -2.59 -9.37 1.83
N VAL A 415 -2.34 -9.49 0.51
CA VAL A 415 -3.30 -9.05 -0.51
C VAL A 415 -4.53 -9.95 -0.54
N GLY A 416 -4.38 -11.27 -0.35
CA GLY A 416 -5.50 -12.20 -0.24
C GLY A 416 -6.39 -11.91 0.98
N ASP A 417 -5.78 -11.61 2.13
CA ASP A 417 -6.51 -11.19 3.33
C ASP A 417 -7.25 -9.86 3.09
N LEU A 418 -6.61 -8.89 2.42
CA LEU A 418 -7.25 -7.64 2.01
C LEU A 418 -8.44 -7.89 1.08
N ARG A 419 -8.26 -8.74 0.06
CA ARG A 419 -9.32 -9.12 -0.90
C ARG A 419 -10.53 -9.69 -0.17
N TRP A 420 -10.30 -10.62 0.76
CA TRP A 420 -11.35 -11.22 1.57
C TRP A 420 -12.07 -10.17 2.43
N GLN A 421 -11.32 -9.37 3.20
CA GLN A 421 -11.90 -8.41 4.13
C GLN A 421 -12.68 -7.30 3.40
N VAL A 422 -12.15 -6.77 2.28
CA VAL A 422 -12.87 -5.78 1.46
C VAL A 422 -14.17 -6.38 0.91
N ALA A 423 -14.14 -7.61 0.39
CA ALA A 423 -15.33 -8.26 -0.14
C ALA A 423 -16.37 -8.53 0.97
N LYS A 424 -15.92 -9.03 2.13
CA LYS A 424 -16.78 -9.30 3.29
C LYS A 424 -17.46 -8.03 3.80
N GLU A 425 -16.70 -6.98 4.04
CA GLU A 425 -17.21 -5.71 4.54
C GLU A 425 -18.14 -5.00 3.54
N LYS A 426 -17.87 -5.14 2.23
CA LYS A 426 -18.75 -4.60 1.18
C LYS A 426 -20.08 -5.34 1.13
N ALA A 427 -20.08 -6.65 1.32
CA ALA A 427 -21.29 -7.47 1.33
C ALA A 427 -22.12 -7.32 2.63
N GLN A 428 -21.52 -6.77 3.70
CA GLN A 428 -22.18 -6.54 4.99
C GLN A 428 -22.86 -7.83 5.49
N HIS A 429 -24.15 -7.81 5.80
CA HIS A 429 -24.89 -8.99 6.29
C HIS A 429 -25.03 -10.10 5.25
N TYR A 430 -24.86 -9.81 3.94
CA TYR A 430 -24.97 -10.78 2.85
C TYR A 430 -23.65 -11.50 2.52
N TRP A 431 -22.59 -11.31 3.31
CA TRP A 431 -21.26 -11.85 3.01
C TRP A 431 -21.20 -13.39 2.93
N MET A 432 -22.21 -14.09 3.45
CA MET A 432 -22.35 -15.57 3.40
C MET A 432 -23.29 -16.05 2.27
N GLU A 433 -24.00 -15.14 1.60
CA GLU A 433 -25.05 -15.49 0.64
C GLU A 433 -24.62 -15.24 -0.80
N GLU A 434 -23.95 -14.11 -1.05
CA GLU A 434 -23.62 -13.66 -2.40
C GLU A 434 -22.16 -13.20 -2.56
N GLY A 435 -21.74 -13.07 -3.82
CA GLY A 435 -20.43 -12.56 -4.18
C GLY A 435 -19.27 -13.49 -3.83
N LEU A 436 -18.04 -12.97 -3.91
CA LEU A 436 -16.82 -13.75 -3.69
C LEU A 436 -16.84 -14.50 -2.36
N THR A 437 -17.20 -13.83 -1.27
CA THR A 437 -17.19 -14.43 0.08
C THR A 437 -18.36 -15.39 0.28
N GLY A 438 -19.54 -15.11 -0.27
CA GLY A 438 -20.72 -15.97 -0.11
C GLY A 438 -20.55 -17.32 -0.80
N TRP A 439 -20.15 -17.32 -2.07
CA TRP A 439 -19.89 -18.57 -2.81
C TRP A 439 -18.76 -19.37 -2.20
N TYR A 440 -17.71 -18.70 -1.72
CA TYR A 440 -16.60 -19.38 -1.05
C TYR A 440 -17.00 -19.95 0.32
N TYR A 441 -17.85 -19.23 1.07
CA TYR A 441 -18.40 -19.71 2.34
C TYR A 441 -19.29 -20.94 2.17
N GLN A 442 -20.13 -20.96 1.13
CA GLN A 442 -20.94 -22.12 0.75
C GLN A 442 -20.05 -23.32 0.43
N TYR A 443 -19.04 -23.15 -0.44
CA TYR A 443 -18.04 -24.18 -0.73
C TYR A 443 -17.43 -24.77 0.55
N PHE A 444 -16.94 -23.90 1.45
CA PHE A 444 -16.30 -24.30 2.69
C PHE A 444 -17.23 -25.12 3.61
N THR A 445 -18.51 -24.74 3.66
CA THR A 445 -19.53 -25.36 4.52
C THR A 445 -20.04 -26.68 3.93
N ASP A 446 -20.30 -26.73 2.63
CA ASP A 446 -20.73 -27.94 1.91
C ASP A 446 -19.68 -29.05 2.01
N HIS A 447 -18.40 -28.66 1.99
CA HIS A 447 -17.26 -29.56 2.18
C HIS A 447 -16.94 -29.88 3.65
N LYS A 448 -17.71 -29.33 4.61
CA LYS A 448 -17.54 -29.53 6.06
C LYS A 448 -16.10 -29.27 6.52
N MET A 449 -15.46 -28.25 5.94
CA MET A 449 -14.08 -27.90 6.25
C MET A 449 -13.97 -27.40 7.70
N LYS A 450 -12.82 -27.66 8.34
CA LYS A 450 -12.52 -27.21 9.70
C LYS A 450 -11.56 -26.03 9.66
N GLY A 451 -11.66 -25.15 10.64
CA GLY A 451 -10.78 -23.98 10.78
C GLY A 451 -11.47 -22.69 10.37
N ASP A 452 -10.68 -21.66 10.13
CA ASP A 452 -11.17 -20.34 9.72
C ASP A 452 -11.32 -20.27 8.20
N VAL A 453 -12.52 -19.91 7.73
CA VAL A 453 -12.84 -19.80 6.29
C VAL A 453 -11.94 -18.77 5.57
N LYS A 454 -11.56 -17.69 6.26
CA LYS A 454 -10.65 -16.67 5.73
C LYS A 454 -9.24 -17.24 5.57
N GLU A 455 -8.74 -17.98 6.55
CA GLU A 455 -7.42 -18.60 6.46
C GLU A 455 -7.36 -19.57 5.27
N GLN A 456 -8.41 -20.38 5.07
CA GLN A 456 -8.50 -21.27 3.92
C GLN A 456 -8.58 -20.49 2.60
N PHE A 457 -9.34 -19.39 2.54
CA PHE A 457 -9.38 -18.50 1.37
C PHE A 457 -8.00 -17.95 1.02
N ILE A 458 -7.23 -17.52 2.01
CA ILE A 458 -5.89 -16.98 1.80
C ILE A 458 -4.95 -18.05 1.24
N GLU A 459 -5.02 -19.30 1.73
CA GLU A 459 -4.25 -20.41 1.15
C GLU A 459 -4.57 -20.66 -0.32
N ASP A 460 -5.86 -20.68 -0.63
CA ASP A 460 -6.31 -20.90 -2.00
C ASP A 460 -5.94 -19.69 -2.89
N TYR A 461 -5.96 -18.47 -2.36
CA TYR A 461 -5.49 -17.28 -3.08
C TYR A 461 -3.98 -17.33 -3.37
N ILE A 462 -3.18 -17.84 -2.44
CA ILE A 462 -1.75 -18.09 -2.68
C ILE A 462 -1.58 -19.08 -3.84
N LEU A 463 -2.34 -20.18 -3.87
CA LEU A 463 -2.30 -21.15 -4.96
C LEU A 463 -2.82 -20.55 -6.28
N TRP A 464 -3.83 -19.68 -6.23
CA TRP A 464 -4.35 -18.96 -7.39
C TRP A 464 -3.25 -18.16 -8.09
N ILE A 465 -2.55 -17.33 -7.32
CA ILE A 465 -1.51 -16.44 -7.83
C ILE A 465 -0.22 -17.20 -8.18
N THR A 466 0.14 -18.25 -7.45
CA THR A 466 1.44 -18.94 -7.62
C THR A 466 1.42 -20.22 -8.46
N LYS A 467 0.23 -20.80 -8.71
CA LYS A 467 0.09 -22.09 -9.41
C LYS A 467 -0.91 -22.00 -10.56
N GLU A 468 -2.13 -21.53 -10.27
CA GLU A 468 -3.20 -21.50 -11.29
C GLU A 468 -2.91 -20.47 -12.39
N SER A 469 -2.27 -19.35 -12.07
CA SER A 469 -1.78 -18.36 -13.05
C SER A 469 -0.78 -18.94 -14.06
N GLU A 470 -0.05 -20.00 -13.67
CA GLU A 470 0.90 -20.73 -14.52
C GLU A 470 0.24 -21.97 -15.18
N GLY A 471 -1.04 -22.24 -14.92
CA GLY A 471 -1.76 -23.42 -15.42
C GLY A 471 -1.47 -24.70 -14.65
N THR A 472 -0.83 -24.61 -13.48
CA THR A 472 -0.68 -25.75 -12.57
C THR A 472 -1.93 -25.88 -11.71
N GLN A 473 -2.76 -26.87 -12.02
CA GLN A 473 -4.03 -27.11 -11.32
C GLN A 473 -3.77 -27.63 -9.90
N LYS A 474 -3.99 -26.79 -8.88
CA LYS A 474 -3.87 -27.12 -7.45
C LYS A 474 -5.15 -26.88 -6.66
N LEU A 475 -6.01 -25.98 -7.14
CA LEU A 475 -7.28 -25.67 -6.48
C LEU A 475 -8.34 -26.72 -6.75
N ALA A 476 -9.28 -26.83 -5.81
CA ALA A 476 -10.54 -27.53 -6.05
C ALA A 476 -11.29 -26.91 -7.25
N ARG A 477 -12.06 -27.73 -7.97
CA ARG A 477 -12.80 -27.28 -9.16
C ARG A 477 -13.72 -26.10 -8.86
N GLU A 478 -14.45 -26.16 -7.76
CA GLU A 478 -15.41 -25.14 -7.36
C GLU A 478 -14.73 -23.83 -6.96
N VAL A 479 -13.65 -23.89 -6.18
CA VAL A 479 -12.84 -22.71 -5.85
C VAL A 479 -12.28 -22.04 -7.10
N ARG A 480 -11.80 -22.83 -8.07
CA ARG A 480 -11.34 -22.31 -9.36
C ARG A 480 -12.47 -21.60 -10.12
N ASP A 481 -13.67 -22.17 -10.16
CA ASP A 481 -14.84 -21.56 -10.79
C ASP A 481 -15.22 -20.23 -10.11
N ILE A 482 -15.16 -20.16 -8.77
CA ILE A 482 -15.39 -18.94 -7.98
C ILE A 482 -14.34 -17.88 -8.31
N PHE A 483 -13.05 -18.22 -8.22
CA PHE A 483 -11.96 -17.28 -8.43
C PHE A 483 -11.90 -16.79 -9.87
N TRP A 484 -12.13 -17.66 -10.86
CA TRP A 484 -12.21 -17.27 -12.27
C TRP A 484 -13.31 -16.23 -12.52
N ARG A 485 -14.43 -16.30 -11.78
CA ARG A 485 -15.55 -15.37 -11.91
C ARG A 485 -15.29 -14.04 -11.19
N TYR A 486 -14.81 -14.09 -9.95
CA TYR A 486 -14.76 -12.93 -9.05
C TYR A 486 -13.38 -12.27 -8.95
N MET A 487 -12.33 -12.99 -9.32
CA MET A 487 -10.94 -12.50 -9.39
C MET A 487 -10.31 -12.96 -10.71
N PRO A 488 -10.91 -12.58 -11.87
CA PRO A 488 -10.48 -13.08 -13.16
C PRO A 488 -9.05 -12.65 -13.48
N PHE A 489 -8.25 -13.58 -14.00
CA PHE A 489 -6.95 -13.25 -14.59
C PHE A 489 -7.12 -12.28 -15.79
N PRO A 490 -6.06 -11.52 -16.15
CA PRO A 490 -6.04 -10.75 -17.39
C PRO A 490 -6.33 -11.62 -18.60
N GLN A 491 -6.88 -11.01 -19.65
CA GLN A 491 -7.23 -11.70 -20.89
C GLN A 491 -6.03 -12.46 -21.49
N GLU A 492 -4.84 -11.86 -21.47
CA GLU A 492 -3.58 -12.47 -21.92
C GLU A 492 -3.26 -13.78 -21.20
N ILE A 493 -3.52 -13.84 -19.89
CA ILE A 493 -3.30 -15.03 -19.07
C ILE A 493 -4.39 -16.06 -19.35
N LYS A 494 -5.66 -15.64 -19.42
CA LYS A 494 -6.78 -16.52 -19.79
C LYS A 494 -6.55 -17.21 -21.13
N ASP A 495 -6.02 -16.47 -22.11
CA ASP A 495 -5.68 -16.99 -23.44
C ASP A 495 -4.53 -18.00 -23.43
N LYS A 496 -3.56 -17.86 -22.52
CA LYS A 496 -2.51 -18.88 -22.30
C LYS A 496 -3.05 -20.10 -21.56
N LEU A 497 -3.94 -19.90 -20.59
CA LEU A 497 -4.48 -20.98 -19.76
C LEU A 497 -5.43 -21.89 -20.55
N LYS A 498 -6.22 -21.35 -21.49
CA LYS A 498 -7.15 -22.15 -22.30
C LYS A 498 -6.48 -23.28 -23.09
N THR A 499 -5.17 -23.14 -23.41
CA THR A 499 -4.40 -24.16 -24.13
C THR A 499 -3.71 -25.16 -23.19
N ARG A 500 -3.69 -24.91 -21.87
CA ARG A 500 -2.97 -25.74 -20.86
C ARG A 500 -3.83 -26.82 -20.21
N GLY A 501 -5.11 -26.95 -20.60
CA GLY A 501 -5.95 -28.06 -20.15
C GLY A 501 -7.44 -27.84 -20.42
N PHE A 502 -8.20 -28.94 -20.43
CA PHE A 502 -9.64 -28.92 -20.69
C PHE A 502 -10.41 -28.04 -19.69
N VAL A 503 -10.02 -28.07 -18.40
CA VAL A 503 -10.66 -27.29 -17.33
C VAL A 503 -10.65 -25.79 -17.60
N TYR A 504 -9.51 -25.23 -18.01
CA TYR A 504 -9.40 -23.80 -18.32
C TYR A 504 -10.11 -23.44 -19.63
N ALA A 505 -10.13 -24.35 -20.61
CA ALA A 505 -10.89 -24.16 -21.84
C ALA A 505 -12.40 -24.08 -21.57
N GLU A 506 -12.94 -24.89 -20.65
CA GLU A 506 -14.34 -24.79 -20.22
C GLU A 506 -14.63 -23.46 -19.52
N LEU A 507 -13.77 -23.05 -18.59
CA LEU A 507 -13.91 -21.76 -17.89
C LEU A 507 -13.89 -20.57 -18.84
N TYR A 508 -12.98 -20.59 -19.82
CA TYR A 508 -12.90 -19.57 -20.86
C TYR A 508 -14.19 -19.51 -21.69
N LYS A 509 -14.74 -20.66 -22.12
CA LYS A 509 -16.01 -20.70 -22.86
C LYS A 509 -17.18 -20.18 -22.03
N LYS A 510 -17.25 -20.53 -20.73
CA LYS A 510 -18.25 -20.00 -19.80
C LYS A 510 -18.17 -18.47 -19.73
N ASP A 511 -16.96 -17.91 -19.72
CA ASP A 511 -16.71 -16.47 -19.68
C ASP A 511 -17.23 -15.76 -20.94
N ILE A 512 -16.93 -16.30 -22.13
CA ILE A 512 -17.48 -15.79 -23.40
C ILE A 512 -19.01 -15.78 -23.38
N ASN A 513 -19.63 -16.90 -22.98
CA ASN A 513 -21.07 -17.02 -22.96
C ASN A 513 -21.73 -16.00 -22.02
N ARG A 514 -21.10 -15.69 -20.88
CA ARG A 514 -21.57 -14.64 -19.98
C ARG A 514 -21.44 -13.26 -20.60
N SER A 515 -20.30 -12.95 -21.24
CA SER A 515 -20.10 -11.66 -21.90
C SER A 515 -21.13 -11.39 -23.00
N LEU A 516 -21.59 -12.45 -23.69
CA LEU A 516 -22.66 -12.37 -24.69
C LEU A 516 -24.05 -12.19 -24.06
N SER A 517 -24.26 -12.67 -22.84
CA SER A 517 -25.54 -12.57 -22.11
C SER A 517 -25.68 -11.28 -21.33
N ASP A 518 -24.59 -10.72 -20.81
CA ASP A 518 -24.58 -9.44 -20.07
C ASP A 518 -24.63 -8.23 -21.03
N GLY A 519 -24.42 -8.46 -22.33
CA GLY A 519 -24.51 -7.46 -23.39
C GLY A 519 -25.88 -7.30 -24.04
N TYR A 520 -26.95 -7.86 -23.43
CA TYR A 520 -28.34 -7.78 -23.90
C TYR A 520 -29.23 -6.93 -22.99
#